data_AF-A0A3D9V1C4-F1
#
_entry.id   AF-A0A3D9V1C4-F1
#
_cell.length_a   1.000
_cell.length_b   1.000
_cell.length_c   1.000
_cell.angle_alpha   90.00
_cell.angle_beta   90.00
_cell.angle_gamma   90.00
#
_symmetry.space_group_name_H-M   'P 1'
#
loop_
_entity.id
_entity.type
_entity.pdbx_description
1 polymer ?
#
loop_
_entity_poly.entity_id
_entity_poly.type
_entity_poly.pdbx_seq_one_letter_code
_entity_poly.pdbx_strand_id
1 'polypeptide(L)'
;MGIALAPEGVYHWSWFGRRFLPWDDITEARPVLNYGPSIKLICRDSIWTSLPGDSALCWFGFFRRYMCTIHAGYLAVDPAIAYYGILFYLKNPDHRHELATDAGVERLRRMDFPPSLAEELSDSAKA
;
A
#
# COMPACT_ATOMS: atom_id res chain seq x y z
N MET A 1 -2.09 1.58 -13.94
CA MET A 1 -1.79 2.00 -12.56
C MET A 1 -1.44 0.76 -11.77
N GLY A 2 -0.75 0.87 -10.63
CA GLY A 2 -0.35 -0.33 -9.90
C GLY A 2 0.47 -0.03 -8.68
N ILE A 3 0.86 -1.10 -7.99
CA ILE A 3 1.74 -1.02 -6.82
C ILE A 3 2.89 -2.00 -6.98
N ALA A 4 4.02 -1.70 -6.35
CA ALA A 4 5.01 -2.70 -6.00
C ALA A 4 5.38 -2.56 -4.53
N LEU A 5 5.58 -3.71 -3.89
CA LEU A 5 6.10 -3.82 -2.55
C LEU A 5 7.60 -4.10 -2.68
N ALA A 6 8.42 -3.25 -2.08
CA ALA A 6 9.88 -3.38 -2.04
C ALA A 6 10.34 -3.40 -0.57
N PRO A 7 11.56 -3.88 -0.27
CA PRO A 7 12.06 -3.90 1.10
C PRO A 7 12.04 -2.53 1.78
N GLU A 8 12.27 -1.46 1.02
CA GLU A 8 12.35 -0.09 1.52
C GLU A 8 10.96 0.57 1.67
N GLY A 9 9.96 0.12 0.91
CA GLY A 9 8.64 0.74 0.93
C GLY A 9 7.69 0.27 -0.17
N VAL A 10 6.62 1.04 -0.35
CA VAL A 10 5.59 0.81 -1.36
C VAL A 10 5.78 1.82 -2.50
N TYR A 11 5.93 1.30 -3.72
CA TYR A 11 5.76 2.11 -4.92
C TYR A 11 4.31 2.08 -5.37
N HIS A 12 3.76 3.25 -5.67
CA HIS A 12 2.42 3.40 -6.25
C HIS A 12 2.51 4.24 -7.52
N TRP A 13 1.93 3.75 -8.61
CA TRP A 13 1.84 4.44 -9.89
C TRP A 13 0.40 4.74 -10.23
N SER A 14 0.08 6.01 -10.47
CA SER A 14 -1.24 6.45 -10.87
C SER A 14 -1.20 7.45 -12.03
N TRP A 15 -2.38 7.89 -12.50
CA TRP A 15 -2.53 9.00 -13.45
C TRP A 15 -1.84 10.30 -12.98
N PHE A 16 -1.65 10.48 -11.67
CA PHE A 16 -1.02 11.66 -11.11
C PHE A 16 0.51 11.53 -11.00
N GLY A 17 1.08 10.35 -11.26
CA GLY A 17 2.52 10.12 -11.27
C GLY A 17 2.94 8.86 -10.52
N ARG A 18 4.20 8.82 -10.09
CA ARG A 18 4.77 7.74 -9.27
C ARG A 18 5.08 8.28 -7.89
N ARG A 19 4.70 7.54 -6.85
CA ARG A 19 5.11 7.82 -5.47
C ARG A 19 5.80 6.62 -4.86
N PHE A 20 6.80 6.92 -4.06
CA PHE A 20 7.40 5.97 -3.12
C PHE A 20 6.97 6.35 -1.71
N LEU A 21 6.53 5.36 -0.94
CA LEU A 21 6.10 5.48 0.44
C LEU A 21 6.97 4.55 1.27
N PRO A 22 7.99 5.06 1.98
CA PRO A 22 8.78 4.25 2.90
C PRO A 22 7.86 3.59 3.94
N TRP A 23 8.19 2.37 4.33
CA TRP A 23 7.35 1.62 5.27
C TRP A 23 7.15 2.34 6.60
N ASP A 24 8.18 3.00 7.10
CA ASP A 24 8.17 3.67 8.41
C ASP A 24 7.26 4.91 8.44
N ASP A 25 6.84 5.36 7.26
CA ASP A 25 5.96 6.51 7.08
C ASP A 25 4.50 6.10 6.93
N ILE A 26 4.25 4.84 6.59
CA ILE A 26 2.92 4.26 6.55
C ILE A 26 2.57 3.88 7.98
N THR A 27 1.56 4.52 8.55
CA THR A 27 1.10 4.19 9.91
C THR A 27 0.04 3.11 9.88
N GLU A 28 -0.76 3.07 8.82
CA GLU A 28 -1.88 2.15 8.69
C GLU A 28 -2.28 1.96 7.22
N ALA A 29 -2.87 0.81 6.90
CA ALA A 29 -3.56 0.58 5.64
C ALA A 29 -5.01 0.18 5.91
N ARG A 30 -5.96 0.83 5.25
CA ARG A 30 -7.40 0.56 5.40
C ARG A 30 -8.06 0.18 4.08
N PRO A 31 -8.99 -0.77 4.07
CA PRO A 31 -9.88 -0.95 2.95
C PRO A 31 -10.94 0.15 3.00
N VAL A 32 -11.17 0.84 1.89
CA VAL A 32 -12.18 1.90 1.80
C VAL A 32 -13.00 1.73 0.53
N LEU A 33 -14.28 2.10 0.63
CA LEU A 33 -15.16 2.19 -0.52
C LEU A 33 -15.32 3.67 -0.89
N ASN A 34 -14.51 4.13 -1.85
CA ASN A 34 -14.54 5.52 -2.32
C ASN A 34 -14.47 5.54 -3.85
N TYR A 35 -15.61 5.77 -4.49
CA TYR A 35 -15.78 5.61 -5.95
C TYR A 35 -15.34 4.21 -6.45
N GLY A 36 -15.42 3.19 -5.57
CA GLY A 36 -14.97 1.82 -5.81
C GLY A 36 -14.08 1.28 -4.69
N PRO A 37 -13.82 -0.05 -4.68
CA PRO A 37 -12.92 -0.67 -3.70
C PRO A 37 -11.52 -0.08 -3.84
N SER A 38 -10.94 0.34 -2.72
CA SER A 38 -9.62 0.98 -2.68
C SER A 38 -8.90 0.65 -1.38
N ILE A 39 -7.58 0.74 -1.40
CA ILE A 39 -6.71 0.62 -0.22
C ILE A 39 -6.18 2.01 0.08
N LYS A 40 -6.53 2.55 1.25
CA LYS A 40 -6.04 3.84 1.72
C LYS A 40 -4.89 3.63 2.68
N LEU A 41 -3.72 4.14 2.31
CA LEU A 41 -2.55 4.23 3.16
C LEU A 41 -2.65 5.52 3.98
N ILE A 42 -2.58 5.39 5.29
CA ILE A 42 -2.44 6.52 6.20
C ILE A 42 -0.96 6.69 6.42
N CYS A 43 -0.45 7.88 6.09
CA CYS A 43 0.96 8.19 6.20
C CYS A 43 1.17 9.35 7.17
N ARG A 44 2.34 9.39 7.82
CA ARG A 44 2.75 10.50 8.66
C ARG A 44 2.85 11.79 7.83
N ASP A 45 2.39 12.91 8.39
CA ASP A 45 2.34 14.22 7.72
C ASP A 45 3.70 14.79 7.29
N SER A 46 4.83 14.16 7.67
CA SER A 46 6.17 14.73 7.50
C SER A 46 6.76 14.61 6.10
N ILE A 47 6.11 13.92 5.14
CA ILE A 47 6.78 13.52 3.89
C ILE A 47 5.92 13.87 2.69
N TRP A 48 5.83 15.19 2.52
CA TRP A 48 5.37 15.82 1.28
C TRP A 48 6.54 16.20 0.38
N THR A 49 7.68 15.50 0.46
CA THR A 49 8.81 15.73 -0.45
C THR A 49 8.42 15.32 -1.86
N SER A 50 8.52 16.27 -2.80
CA SER A 50 8.31 16.02 -4.22
C SER A 50 9.42 15.12 -4.73
N LEU A 51 9.08 14.06 -5.48
CA LEU A 51 10.08 13.25 -6.18
C LEU A 51 10.32 13.83 -7.58
N PRO A 52 11.54 13.71 -8.13
CA PRO A 52 11.77 13.95 -9.55
C PRO A 52 10.91 12.99 -10.38
N GLY A 53 9.96 13.54 -11.16
CA GLY A 53 9.00 12.77 -11.96
C GLY A 53 7.54 12.86 -11.51
N ASP A 54 7.25 13.60 -10.43
CA ASP A 54 5.87 13.99 -10.09
C ASP A 54 5.25 14.82 -11.23
N SER A 55 3.98 14.59 -11.56
CA SER A 55 3.26 15.49 -12.47
C SER A 55 3.09 16.86 -11.82
N ALA A 56 3.01 17.93 -12.62
CA ALA A 56 2.76 19.28 -12.11
C ALA A 56 1.46 19.37 -11.26
N LEU A 57 0.51 18.46 -11.48
CA LEU A 57 -0.70 18.35 -10.66
C LEU A 57 -0.40 17.94 -9.21
N CYS A 58 0.65 17.18 -8.95
CA CYS A 58 1.08 16.83 -7.59
C CYS A 58 1.64 18.03 -6.81
N TRP A 59 1.79 19.21 -7.41
CA TRP A 59 2.05 20.44 -6.66
C TRP A 59 0.80 20.95 -5.92
N PHE A 60 -0.41 20.62 -6.39
CA PHE A 60 -1.62 20.90 -5.63
C PHE A 60 -1.79 19.82 -4.55
N GLY A 61 -1.69 20.21 -3.28
CA GLY A 61 -1.64 19.29 -2.13
C GLY A 61 -2.81 18.29 -2.04
N PHE A 62 -3.96 18.58 -2.64
CA PHE A 62 -5.08 17.64 -2.65
C PHE A 62 -4.81 16.40 -3.53
N PHE A 63 -4.16 16.54 -4.70
CA PHE A 63 -3.80 15.39 -5.55
C PHE A 63 -2.76 14.49 -4.87
N ARG A 64 -1.91 15.04 -3.99
CA ARG A 64 -0.98 14.21 -3.18
C ARG A 64 -1.71 13.31 -2.20
N ARG A 65 -2.85 13.72 -1.67
CA ARG A 65 -3.67 12.88 -0.77
C ARG A 65 -4.32 11.72 -1.52
N TYR A 66 -4.68 11.93 -2.79
CA TYR A 66 -5.13 10.85 -3.67
C TYR A 66 -4.03 9.81 -3.94
N MET A 67 -2.76 10.20 -3.93
CA MET A 67 -1.64 9.26 -4.13
C MET A 67 -1.40 8.29 -2.97
N CYS A 68 -2.02 8.52 -1.81
CA CYS A 68 -2.07 7.55 -0.71
C CYS A 68 -3.27 6.60 -0.82
N THR A 69 -4.06 6.68 -1.90
CA THR A 69 -5.18 5.79 -2.17
C THR A 69 -4.89 4.96 -3.41
N ILE A 70 -4.84 3.64 -3.23
CA ILE A 70 -4.64 2.66 -4.30
C ILE A 70 -6.02 2.14 -4.70
N HIS A 71 -6.47 2.47 -5.89
CA HIS A 71 -7.75 2.00 -6.39
C HIS A 71 -7.64 0.54 -6.87
N ALA A 72 -8.44 -0.36 -6.29
CA ALA A 72 -8.38 -1.79 -6.53
C ALA A 72 -8.68 -2.16 -7.99
N GLY A 73 -9.58 -1.42 -8.64
CA GLY A 73 -9.99 -1.67 -10.03
C GLY A 73 -8.87 -1.50 -11.06
N TYR A 74 -7.71 -0.99 -10.68
CA TYR A 74 -6.55 -0.88 -11.56
C TYR A 74 -5.42 -1.85 -11.23
N LEU A 75 -5.58 -2.70 -10.21
CA LEU A 75 -4.60 -3.72 -9.89
C LEU A 75 -4.77 -4.90 -10.84
N ALA A 76 -3.65 -5.41 -11.36
CA ALA A 76 -3.62 -6.61 -12.18
C ALA A 76 -3.74 -7.91 -11.35
N VAL A 77 -3.71 -7.78 -10.02
CA VAL A 77 -3.83 -8.87 -9.05
C VAL A 77 -5.07 -8.64 -8.19
N ASP A 78 -5.51 -9.70 -7.50
CA ASP A 78 -6.56 -9.57 -6.50
C ASP A 78 -6.18 -8.47 -5.48
N PRO A 79 -7.01 -7.43 -5.30
CA PRO A 79 -6.74 -6.36 -4.36
C PRO A 79 -6.61 -6.82 -2.91
N ALA A 80 -7.22 -7.96 -2.54
CA ALA A 80 -7.02 -8.56 -1.23
C ALA A 80 -5.55 -8.96 -1.03
N ILE A 81 -4.89 -9.55 -2.03
CA ILE A 81 -3.47 -9.92 -1.93
C ILE A 81 -2.61 -8.69 -1.67
N ALA A 82 -2.86 -7.60 -2.39
CA ALA A 82 -2.15 -6.34 -2.18
C ALA A 82 -2.40 -5.78 -0.77
N TYR A 83 -3.65 -5.79 -0.32
CA TYR A 83 -4.04 -5.30 1.01
C TYR A 83 -3.39 -6.10 2.14
N TYR A 84 -3.55 -7.43 2.13
CA TYR A 84 -2.97 -8.31 3.13
C TYR A 84 -1.44 -8.31 3.11
N GLY A 85 -0.84 -8.23 1.93
CA GLY A 85 0.61 -8.06 1.77
C GLY A 85 1.11 -6.79 2.46
N ILE A 86 0.48 -5.64 2.18
CA ILE A 86 0.83 -4.37 2.84
C ILE A 86 0.72 -4.49 4.36
N LEU A 87 -0.39 -5.03 4.87
CA LEU A 87 -0.57 -5.19 6.31
C LEU A 87 0.47 -6.11 6.94
N PHE A 88 0.79 -7.23 6.29
CA PHE A 88 1.78 -8.17 6.79
C PHE A 88 3.16 -7.53 6.92
N TYR A 89 3.66 -6.87 5.87
CA TYR A 89 4.99 -6.23 5.89
C TYR A 89 5.03 -4.95 6.72
N LEU A 90 3.89 -4.31 6.94
CA LEU A 90 3.78 -3.22 7.89
C LEU A 90 4.00 -3.72 9.32
N LYS A 91 3.38 -4.85 9.68
CA LYS A 91 3.48 -5.47 11.02
C LYS A 91 4.77 -6.25 11.25
N ASN A 92 5.42 -6.73 10.19
CA ASN A 92 6.59 -7.59 10.26
C ASN A 92 7.78 -6.96 9.51
N PRO A 93 8.45 -5.94 10.08
CA PRO A 93 9.57 -5.27 9.42
C PRO A 93 10.71 -6.22 9.04
N ASP A 94 10.96 -7.22 9.89
CA ASP A 94 12.02 -8.21 9.67
C ASP A 94 11.80 -9.05 8.41
N HIS A 95 10.56 -9.18 7.93
CA HIS A 95 10.24 -9.95 6.72
C HIS A 95 10.38 -9.12 5.43
N ARG A 96 10.52 -7.79 5.49
CA ARG A 96 10.54 -6.92 4.30
C ARG A 96 11.65 -7.27 3.31
N HIS A 97 12.78 -7.81 3.77
CA HIS A 97 13.89 -8.22 2.91
C HIS A 97 13.48 -9.29 1.87
N GLU A 98 12.48 -10.12 2.19
CA GLU A 98 12.00 -11.18 1.29
C GLU A 98 11.29 -10.61 0.05
N LEU A 99 10.84 -9.35 0.08
CA LEU A 99 10.21 -8.65 -1.05
C LEU A 99 11.12 -8.46 -2.26
N ALA A 100 12.45 -8.51 -2.07
CA ALA A 100 13.43 -8.48 -3.16
C ALA A 100 13.79 -9.88 -3.68
N THR A 101 13.06 -10.92 -3.24
CA THR A 101 13.38 -12.33 -3.54
C THR A 101 12.15 -13.09 -3.98
N ASP A 102 12.36 -14.30 -4.53
CA ASP A 102 11.28 -15.21 -4.89
C ASP A 102 10.44 -15.65 -3.67
N ALA A 103 11.01 -15.63 -2.47
CA ALA A 103 10.28 -15.97 -1.24
C ALA A 103 9.09 -15.02 -1.00
N GLY A 104 9.27 -13.72 -1.22
CA GLY A 104 8.18 -12.75 -1.13
C GLY A 104 7.11 -12.96 -2.19
N VAL A 105 7.51 -13.29 -3.41
CA VAL A 105 6.56 -13.62 -4.50
C VAL A 105 5.73 -14.84 -4.12
N GLU A 106 6.37 -15.89 -3.59
CA GLU A 106 5.68 -17.12 -3.21
C GLU A 106 4.74 -16.93 -2.03
N ARG A 107 5.11 -16.12 -1.03
CA ARG A 107 4.20 -15.75 0.08
C ARG A 107 2.93 -15.10 -0.45
N LEU A 108 3.07 -14.10 -1.33
CA LEU A 108 1.94 -13.38 -1.89
C LEU A 108 1.03 -14.31 -2.72
N ARG A 109 1.61 -15.23 -3.49
CA ARG A 109 0.85 -16.22 -4.27
C ARG A 109 0.09 -17.20 -3.40
N ARG A 110 0.69 -17.65 -2.30
CA ARG A 110 0.06 -18.58 -1.36
C ARG A 110 -0.93 -17.91 -0.42
N MET A 111 -0.95 -16.57 -0.38
CA MET A 111 -1.65 -15.79 0.64
C MET A 111 -1.28 -16.29 2.05
N ASP A 112 0.01 -16.62 2.24
CA ASP A 112 0.54 -17.13 3.51
C ASP A 112 0.74 -15.97 4.49
N PHE A 113 -0.39 -15.49 4.99
CA PHE A 113 -0.51 -14.46 6.00
C PHE A 113 -1.07 -15.07 7.29
N PRO A 114 -0.56 -14.69 8.48
CA PRO A 114 -1.03 -15.23 9.75
C PRO A 114 -2.55 -15.09 9.90
N PRO A 115 -3.26 -16.11 10.42
CA PRO A 115 -4.72 -16.03 10.66
C PRO A 115 -5.14 -14.85 11.54
N SER A 116 -4.27 -14.40 12.45
CA SER A 116 -4.50 -13.24 13.32
C SER A 116 -4.73 -11.93 12.53
N LEU A 117 -4.18 -11.80 11.32
CA LEU A 117 -4.49 -10.68 10.44
C LEU A 117 -5.94 -10.70 9.95
N ALA A 118 -6.53 -11.87 9.74
CA ALA A 118 -7.92 -11.99 9.32
C ALA A 118 -8.89 -11.72 10.48
N GLU A 119 -8.55 -12.19 11.69
CA GLU A 119 -9.36 -12.00 12.90
C GLU A 119 -9.40 -10.52 13.32
N GLU A 120 -8.25 -9.83 13.37
CA GLU A 120 -8.21 -8.40 13.73
C GLU A 120 -8.97 -7.48 12.76
N LEU A 121 -9.11 -7.89 11.49
CA LEU A 121 -9.90 -7.16 10.51
C LEU A 121 -11.40 -7.35 10.70
N SER A 122 -11.84 -8.54 11.11
CA SER A 122 -13.22 -8.80 11.49
C SER A 122 -13.64 -7.93 12.69
N ASP A 123 -12.73 -7.69 13.62
CA ASP A 123 -13.01 -6.88 14.81
C ASP A 123 -12.95 -5.38 14.52
N SER A 124 -12.01 -4.94 13.67
CA SER A 124 -11.91 -3.53 13.24
C SER A 124 -13.08 -3.08 12.35
N ALA A 125 -13.77 -4.01 11.68
CA ALA A 125 -14.96 -3.71 10.88
C ALA A 125 -16.25 -3.55 11.71
N LYS A 126 -16.22 -3.90 13.01
CA LYS A 126 -17.38 -3.82 13.92
C LYS A 126 -17.37 -2.59 14.84
N ALA A 127 -16.31 -1.79 14.82
CA ALA A 127 -16.14 -0.56 15.61
C ALA A 127 -16.43 0.69 14.77
#